data_AF-A0A923XN21-F1
#
_entry.id   AF-A0A923XN21-F1
#
_cell.length_a   1.000
_cell.length_b   1.000
_cell.length_c   1.000
_cell.angle_alpha   90.00
_cell.angle_beta   90.00
_cell.angle_gamma   90.00
#
_symmetry.space_group_name_H-M   'P 1'
#
loop_
_entity.id
_entity.type
_entity.pdbx_description
1 polymer ?
#
loop_
_entity_poly.entity_id
_entity_poly.type
_entity_poly.pdbx_seq_one_letter_code
_entity_poly.pdbx_strand_id
1 'polypeptide(L)'
;MYKIAFCGSHGTGKSTLLQAVASKFEVPILDKTIRTYWQGIGVDDFDKLPANIRTQCQLNLLINQIKREDIEGKNGFITDRSVLDYIG
;
A
#
# COMPACT_ATOMS: atom_id res chain seq x y z
N MET A 1 2.91 -19.05 -6.60
CA MET A 1 2.45 -17.70 -6.99
C MET A 1 3.36 -16.66 -6.40
N TYR A 2 3.65 -15.59 -7.14
CA TYR A 2 4.57 -14.54 -6.72
C TYR A 2 3.83 -13.46 -5.94
N LYS A 3 4.41 -13.05 -4.81
CA LYS A 3 4.00 -11.88 -4.02
C LYS A 3 5.19 -10.93 -4.01
N ILE A 4 5.08 -9.80 -4.70
CA ILE A 4 6.20 -8.90 -4.97
C ILE A 4 5.85 -7.52 -4.40
N ALA A 5 6.73 -6.99 -3.56
CA ALA A 5 6.63 -5.62 -3.06
C ALA A 5 7.87 -4.83 -3.47
N PHE A 6 7.67 -3.61 -3.97
CA PHE A 6 8.74 -2.69 -4.27
C PHE A 6 8.87 -1.67 -3.15
N CYS A 7 9.97 -1.73 -2.41
CA CYS A 7 10.28 -0.76 -1.36
C CYS A 7 11.29 0.27 -1.86
N GLY A 8 11.25 1.48 -1.30
CA GLY A 8 12.21 2.54 -1.60
C GLY A 8 11.64 3.95 -1.58
N SER A 9 12.53 4.94 -1.66
CA SER A 9 12.23 6.38 -1.57
C SER A 9 11.28 6.86 -2.67
N HIS A 10 10.59 7.97 -2.44
CA HIS A 10 9.73 8.58 -3.46
C HIS A 10 10.56 9.05 -4.68
N GLY A 11 9.99 8.97 -5.89
CA GLY A 11 10.67 9.43 -7.12
C GLY A 11 11.71 8.48 -7.74
N THR A 12 11.89 7.27 -7.20
CA THR A 12 12.90 6.31 -7.72
C THR A 12 12.42 5.39 -8.85
N GLY A 13 11.24 5.64 -9.43
CA GLY A 13 10.71 4.84 -10.55
C GLY A 13 10.03 3.52 -10.16
N LYS A 14 9.76 3.27 -8.88
CA LYS A 14 9.09 2.04 -8.40
C LYS A 14 7.76 1.77 -9.10
N SER A 15 6.92 2.80 -9.25
CA SER A 15 5.63 2.66 -9.93
C SER A 15 5.79 2.29 -11.42
N THR A 16 6.86 2.77 -12.07
CA THR A 16 7.21 2.38 -13.45
C THR A 16 7.66 0.92 -13.51
N LEU A 17 8.53 0.49 -12.59
CA LEU A 17 8.97 -0.90 -12.49
C LEU A 17 7.80 -1.85 -12.20
N LEU A 18 6.91 -1.46 -11.30
CA LEU A 18 5.71 -2.20 -10.95
C LEU A 18 4.85 -2.51 -12.18
N GLN A 19 4.62 -1.52 -13.06
CA GLN A 19 3.83 -1.72 -14.29
C GLN A 19 4.52 -2.70 -15.25
N ALA A 20 5.84 -2.57 -15.42
CA ALA A 20 6.61 -3.48 -16.25
C ALA A 20 6.58 -4.92 -15.72
N VAL A 21 6.63 -5.11 -14.40
CA VAL A 21 6.59 -6.44 -13.77
C VAL A 21 5.18 -7.03 -13.83
N ALA A 22 4.14 -6.22 -13.61
CA ALA A 22 2.75 -6.69 -13.73
C ALA A 22 2.43 -7.23 -15.13
N SER A 23 2.93 -6.57 -16.18
CA SER A 23 2.77 -7.05 -17.57
C SER A 23 3.45 -8.39 -17.85
N LYS A 24 4.43 -8.81 -17.04
CA LYS A 24 5.18 -10.06 -17.25
C LYS A 24 4.67 -11.23 -16.41
N PHE A 25 4.17 -10.97 -15.21
CA PHE A 25 3.82 -12.01 -14.25
C PHE A 25 2.30 -12.27 -14.16
N GLU A 26 1.47 -11.53 -14.91
CA GLU A 26 0.00 -11.68 -14.95
C GLU A 26 -0.66 -11.72 -13.56
N VAL A 27 -0.08 -11.01 -12.58
CA VAL A 27 -0.59 -10.91 -11.21
C VAL A 27 -1.22 -9.54 -10.97
N PRO A 28 -2.25 -9.45 -10.11
CA PRO A 28 -2.94 -8.19 -9.83
C PRO A 28 -2.00 -7.18 -9.15
N ILE A 29 -2.20 -5.92 -9.51
CA ILE A 29 -1.55 -4.79 -8.84
C ILE A 29 -2.43 -4.34 -7.66
N LEU A 30 -1.85 -4.22 -6.47
CA LEU A 30 -2.47 -3.55 -5.33
C LEU A 30 -2.12 -2.06 -5.36
N ASP A 31 -2.84 -1.27 -6.16
CA ASP A 31 -2.46 0.10 -6.51
C ASP A 31 -2.84 1.18 -5.49
N LYS A 32 -3.75 0.90 -4.55
CA LYS A 32 -4.21 1.93 -3.61
C LYS A 32 -3.08 2.42 -2.72
N THR A 33 -2.79 3.70 -2.87
CA THR A 33 -1.82 4.44 -2.06
C THR A 33 -2.43 4.86 -0.73
N ILE A 34 -1.58 5.12 0.26
CA ILE A 34 -1.94 5.75 1.55
C ILE A 34 -2.87 6.97 1.34
N ARG A 35 -2.60 7.79 0.32
CA ARG A 35 -3.38 8.99 0.00
C ARG A 35 -4.83 8.67 -0.33
N THR A 36 -5.06 7.65 -1.16
CA THR A 36 -6.43 7.21 -1.49
C THR A 36 -7.16 6.64 -0.28
N TYR A 37 -6.43 6.00 0.63
CA TYR A 37 -6.99 5.49 1.88
C TYR A 37 -7.43 6.64 2.80
N TRP A 38 -6.60 7.66 3.00
CA TRP A 38 -6.94 8.85 3.80
C TRP A 38 -8.17 9.59 3.28
N GLN A 39 -8.21 9.85 1.97
CA GLN A 39 -9.39 10.45 1.34
C GLN A 39 -10.65 9.61 1.56
N GLY A 40 -10.54 8.28 1.48
CA GLY A 40 -11.67 7.37 1.70
C GLY A 40 -12.22 7.38 3.13
N ILE A 41 -11.43 7.82 4.12
CA ILE A 41 -11.88 7.95 5.51
C ILE A 41 -12.08 9.41 5.96
N GLY A 42 -12.05 10.36 5.02
CA GLY A 42 -12.27 11.78 5.30
C GLY A 42 -11.09 12.48 5.97
N VAL A 43 -9.86 11.98 5.80
CA VAL A 43 -8.63 12.60 6.29
C VAL A 43 -7.98 13.39 5.16
N ASP A 44 -8.07 14.72 5.23
CA ASP A 44 -7.48 15.62 4.24
C ASP A 44 -5.99 15.88 4.50
N ASP A 45 -5.62 16.01 5.77
CA ASP A 45 -4.26 16.33 6.20
C ASP A 45 -3.90 15.51 7.45
N PHE A 46 -3.18 14.41 7.24
CA PHE A 46 -2.79 13.49 8.30
C PHE A 46 -1.89 14.16 9.35
N ASP A 47 -1.04 15.11 8.94
CA ASP A 47 -0.05 15.73 9.83
C ASP A 47 -0.70 16.69 10.84
N LYS A 48 -1.88 17.22 10.51
CA LYS A 48 -2.69 18.09 11.39
C LYS A 48 -3.52 17.32 12.42
N LEU A 49 -3.62 16.01 12.32
CA LEU A 49 -4.43 15.22 13.24
C LEU A 49 -3.77 15.11 14.63
N PRO A 50 -4.56 15.04 15.71
CA PRO A 50 -4.06 14.72 17.04
C PRO A 50 -3.29 13.39 17.07
N ALA A 51 -2.26 13.30 17.91
CA ALA A 51 -1.38 12.14 17.94
C ALA A 51 -2.11 10.80 18.13
N ASN A 52 -3.10 10.74 19.01
CA ASN A 52 -3.92 9.54 19.24
C ASN A 52 -4.73 9.14 17.99
N ILE A 53 -5.24 10.11 17.23
CA ILE A 53 -5.98 9.86 15.99
C ILE A 53 -5.02 9.39 14.89
N ARG A 54 -3.83 10.00 14.79
CA ARG A 54 -2.79 9.55 13.85
C ARG A 54 -2.41 8.09 14.07
N THR A 55 -2.22 7.68 15.33
CA THR A 55 -1.94 6.29 15.67
C THR A 55 -3.07 5.35 15.24
N GLN A 56 -4.34 5.71 15.47
CA GLN A 56 -5.47 4.91 15.00
C GLN A 56 -5.54 4.83 13.48
N CYS A 57 -5.32 5.94 12.78
CA CYS A 57 -5.28 5.98 11.33
C CYS A 57 -4.18 5.05 10.77
N GLN A 58 -2.97 5.07 11.35
CA GLN A 58 -1.87 4.17 10.98
C GLN A 58 -2.24 2.69 11.21
N LEU A 59 -2.83 2.36 12.36
CA LEU A 59 -3.33 1.02 12.63
C LEU A 59 -4.37 0.56 11.61
N ASN A 60 -5.33 1.42 11.26
CA ASN A 60 -6.37 1.09 10.30
C ASN A 60 -5.82 0.92 8.87
N LEU A 61 -4.81 1.72 8.48
CA LEU A 61 -4.07 1.56 7.23
C LEU A 61 -3.38 0.20 7.16
N LEU A 62 -2.70 -0.20 8.24
CA LEU A 62 -2.01 -1.49 8.35
C LEU A 62 -3.01 -2.65 8.21
N ILE A 63 -4.11 -2.61 8.96
CA ILE A 63 -5.17 -3.63 8.90
C ILE A 63 -5.78 -3.71 7.49
N ASN A 64 -6.01 -2.56 6.85
CA ASN A 64 -6.50 -2.51 5.49
C ASN A 64 -5.51 -3.18 4.52
N GLN A 65 -4.22 -2.88 4.62
CA GLN A 65 -3.20 -3.50 3.77
C GLN A 65 -3.14 -5.02 3.96
N ILE A 66 -3.16 -5.51 5.21
CA ILE A 66 -3.19 -6.96 5.50
C ILE A 66 -4.40 -7.62 4.82
N LYS A 67 -5.60 -7.06 4.99
CA LYS A 67 -6.82 -7.59 4.37
C LYS A 67 -6.72 -7.65 2.85
N ARG A 68 -6.13 -6.63 2.22
CA ARG A 68 -5.96 -6.60 0.77
C ARG A 68 -4.97 -7.66 0.30
N GLU A 69 -3.84 -7.82 0.98
CA GLU A 69 -2.86 -8.85 0.65
C GLU A 69 -3.41 -10.26 0.82
N ASP A 70 -4.29 -10.48 1.80
CA ASP A 70 -4.95 -11.77 2.04
C ASP A 70 -6.11 -12.06 1.07
N ILE A 71 -6.92 -11.06 0.74
CA ILE A 71 -8.14 -11.22 -0.08
C ILE A 71 -7.82 -11.03 -1.57
N GLU A 72 -7.33 -9.84 -1.94
CA GLU A 72 -6.99 -9.49 -3.33
C GLU A 72 -5.71 -10.21 -3.77
N GLY A 73 -4.74 -10.34 -2.86
CA GLY A 73 -3.43 -10.95 -3.10
C GLY A 73 -3.33 -12.45 -2.85
N LYS A 74 -4.45 -13.13 -2.57
CA LYS A 74 -4.48 -14.58 -2.27
C LYS A 74 -3.75 -15.41 -3.32
N ASN A 75 -3.90 -15.01 -4.58
CA ASN A 75 -3.37 -15.68 -5.75
C ASN A 75 -2.11 -14.98 -6.32
N GLY A 76 -1.36 -14.27 -5.46
CA GLY A 76 -0.22 -13.46 -5.87
C GLY A 76 -0.60 -12.01 -6.13
N PHE A 77 0.38 -11.11 -5.98
CA PHE A 77 0.19 -9.68 -6.18
C PHE A 77 1.51 -8.96 -6.42
N ILE A 78 1.42 -7.75 -6.97
CA ILE A 78 2.49 -6.76 -6.97
C ILE A 78 2.01 -5.48 -6.28
N THR A 79 2.83 -4.88 -5.42
CA THR A 79 2.50 -3.63 -4.71
C THR A 79 3.69 -2.66 -4.63
N ASP A 80 3.39 -1.36 -4.58
CA ASP A 80 4.35 -0.26 -4.37
C ASP A 80 4.56 0.04 -2.87
N ARG A 81 3.80 -0.63 -1.98
CA ARG A 81 3.93 -0.64 -0.52
C ARG A 81 3.37 -1.94 0.06
N SER A 82 4.14 -2.62 0.90
CA SER A 82 3.68 -3.79 1.65
C SER A 82 3.32 -3.43 3.08
N VAL A 83 2.73 -4.38 3.81
CA VAL A 83 2.59 -4.30 5.28
C VAL A 83 3.92 -3.91 5.97
N LEU A 84 5.06 -4.38 5.45
CA LEU A 84 6.39 -4.07 6.02
C LEU A 84 6.77 -2.60 5.87
N ASP A 85 6.32 -1.93 4.80
CA ASP A 85 6.56 -0.48 4.62
C ASP A 85 5.81 0.37 5.67
N TYR A 86 4.80 -0.18 6.34
CA TYR A 86 3.99 0.52 7.35
C TYR A 86 4.39 0.20 8.80
N ILE A 87 5.31 -0.74 9.00
CA ILE A 87 5.81 -1.13 10.34
C ILE A 87 7.09 -0.36 10.69
N GLY A 88 7.79 0.19 9.70
CA GLY A 88 9.07 0.90 9.85
C GLY A 88 8.94 2.39 10.15
#